data_AF-A0A7S1Y2N8-F1
#
_entry.id   AF-A0A7S1Y2N8-F1
#
_cell.length_a   1.000
_cell.length_b   1.000
_cell.length_c   1.000
_cell.angle_alpha   90.00
_cell.angle_beta   90.00
_cell.angle_gamma   90.00
#
_symmetry.space_group_name_H-M   'P 1'
#
loop_
_entity.id
_entity.type
_entity.pdbx_description
1 polymer ?
#
loop_
_entity_poly.entity_id
_entity_poly.type
_entity_poly.pdbx_seq_one_letter_code
_entity_poly.pdbx_strand_id
1 'polypeptide(L)'
;NNNNTENNNNNIENNMDVAPKNEQPAATHDSRSGDEFEEVDLEANTSTAAQESDSPRVSFSPQNPRSPKELKDPDQEESSDAYTTPKKGSSPKSPTSIYTSPTLDTVFSGDTEMNSPISPTNQTVTIEHKVKTKDRGIARQLKKPIVLALGAFGLLATGGGAFFFSQFLQIPGLNAQIERLEAANLALEEQVDELEHQVDRLANETDRLEVEVDRLGNVTDEYERQNELLAGNLTEFKDQNAVLNASLQEYTALNEELNATVVDLEIEVERLEKSNLAYENLTATLNETVIELTAQVNDLEKLNRNLEDVNGELFETVGQLSNETALLSSIAASLNGTVGNLTEELELLASEIERLEELKTSLLSIVSFLNETSGNIDDSFDSFAAYLASQTESYRVLVLSTLENLFRQKTTDWDCDFRSQFATEPFIEDRNVPIGNSYPDVIAYLEGRVLGPLCLDSADFEIYVDTNFVQEGVLPPVNATMNHLLRAVARYTSGAIDYYFPENDEDGLSSLEWSAANYQCESLPADARYSASTDPI
;
A
#
# COMPACT_ATOMS: atom_id res chain seq x y z
N ASN A 1 -23.04 32.65 28.49
CA ASN A 1 -22.99 34.09 28.15
C ASN A 1 -22.66 34.24 26.69
N ASN A 2 -23.68 34.64 25.92
CA ASN A 2 -23.57 35.02 24.52
C ASN A 2 -22.85 36.36 24.35
N ASN A 3 -22.40 36.57 23.10
CA ASN A 3 -21.92 37.79 22.45
C ASN A 3 -20.40 37.89 22.30
N ASN A 4 -19.91 37.71 21.08
CA ASN A 4 -19.55 38.89 20.29
C ASN A 4 -19.44 38.59 18.79
N THR A 5 -19.94 39.56 18.04
CA THR A 5 -19.96 39.67 16.58
C THR A 5 -18.99 40.80 16.21
N GLU A 6 -18.16 40.61 15.17
CA GLU A 6 -17.53 41.66 14.33
C GLU A 6 -16.69 40.90 13.28
N ASN A 7 -17.06 40.79 12.01
CA ASN A 7 -17.27 41.79 10.95
C ASN A 7 -15.99 42.58 10.62
N ASN A 8 -15.24 42.18 9.58
CA ASN A 8 -14.76 43.14 8.59
C ASN A 8 -14.25 42.53 7.27
N ASN A 9 -14.44 43.37 6.25
CA ASN A 9 -14.39 43.19 4.81
C ASN A 9 -12.99 43.34 4.17
N ASN A 10 -12.92 42.89 2.90
CA ASN A 10 -12.01 43.30 1.80
C ASN A 10 -10.55 42.78 1.89
N ASN A 11 -9.89 42.31 0.83
CA ASN A 11 -9.77 42.96 -0.47
C ASN A 11 -9.32 41.99 -1.58
N ILE A 12 -9.66 42.36 -2.82
CA ILE A 12 -9.30 41.76 -4.10
C ILE A 12 -7.88 42.20 -4.50
N GLU A 13 -7.04 41.30 -5.04
CA GLU A 13 -6.03 41.69 -6.03
C GLU A 13 -5.60 40.52 -6.94
N ASN A 14 -5.44 40.86 -8.21
CA ASN A 14 -5.15 40.02 -9.37
C ASN A 14 -3.69 39.52 -9.38
N ASN A 15 -3.44 38.36 -10.01
CA ASN A 15 -2.39 38.27 -11.02
C ASN A 15 -2.53 37.01 -11.90
N MET A 16 -2.82 37.26 -13.18
CA MET A 16 -2.50 36.40 -14.31
C MET A 16 -1.05 36.70 -14.69
N ASP A 17 -0.24 35.69 -14.98
CA ASP A 17 0.85 35.87 -15.93
C ASP A 17 1.14 34.62 -16.78
N VAL A 18 1.59 34.94 -18.00
CA VAL A 18 1.62 34.15 -19.22
C VAL A 18 2.90 33.30 -19.32
N ALA A 19 2.83 32.16 -20.03
CA ALA A 19 3.94 31.25 -20.39
C ALA A 19 5.02 31.91 -21.31
N PRO A 20 6.14 31.27 -21.76
CA PRO A 20 6.07 30.17 -22.75
C PRO A 20 7.29 29.18 -22.88
N LYS A 21 7.02 28.08 -23.62
CA LYS A 21 7.86 27.33 -24.60
C LYS A 21 9.23 26.71 -24.21
N ASN A 22 9.37 25.42 -24.54
CA ASN A 22 10.47 24.97 -25.40
C ASN A 22 10.14 23.66 -26.17
N GLU A 23 10.59 23.62 -27.43
CA GLU A 23 10.30 22.66 -28.50
C GLU A 23 11.47 21.65 -28.72
N GLN A 24 11.10 20.40 -29.13
CA GLN A 24 11.72 19.54 -30.19
C GLN A 24 13.09 18.83 -29.98
N PRO A 25 13.48 17.82 -30.83
CA PRO A 25 12.72 16.64 -31.33
C PRO A 25 13.55 15.32 -31.50
N ALA A 26 12.87 14.29 -32.03
CA ALA A 26 13.34 13.21 -32.94
C ALA A 26 13.90 11.88 -32.36
N ALA A 27 13.24 10.76 -32.68
CA ALA A 27 13.79 9.73 -33.56
C ALA A 27 12.72 8.68 -33.95
N THR A 28 12.62 8.46 -35.26
CA THR A 28 11.92 7.42 -36.00
C THR A 28 12.58 6.04 -35.86
N HIS A 29 11.80 4.95 -35.80
CA HIS A 29 12.17 3.72 -36.51
C HIS A 29 10.93 2.86 -36.83
N ASP A 30 10.84 2.53 -38.12
CA ASP A 30 9.85 1.74 -38.83
C ASP A 30 10.38 0.29 -39.03
N SER A 31 9.46 -0.69 -39.09
CA SER A 31 9.52 -2.08 -39.62
C SER A 31 8.52 -2.95 -38.83
N ARG A 32 7.30 -3.27 -39.30
CA ARG A 32 6.84 -4.10 -40.44
C ARG A 32 6.96 -5.62 -40.23
N SER A 33 5.85 -6.31 -40.56
CA SER A 33 5.60 -7.75 -40.75
C SER A 33 5.17 -8.49 -39.48
N GLY A 34 4.08 -9.26 -39.41
CA GLY A 34 3.19 -9.85 -40.41
C GLY A 34 2.70 -11.21 -39.88
N ASP A 35 1.47 -11.58 -40.23
CA ASP A 35 0.87 -12.94 -40.14
C ASP A 35 0.55 -13.44 -38.71
N GLU A 36 -0.49 -14.25 -38.43
CA GLU A 36 -1.51 -14.93 -39.24
C GLU A 36 -2.63 -15.39 -38.27
N PHE A 37 -3.76 -15.75 -38.85
CA PHE A 37 -4.96 -16.41 -38.32
C PHE A 37 -4.74 -17.42 -37.17
N GLU A 38 -5.67 -17.45 -36.20
CA GLU A 38 -6.44 -18.69 -35.95
C GLU A 38 -7.75 -18.43 -35.20
N GLU A 39 -8.80 -18.94 -35.82
CA GLU A 39 -10.21 -18.99 -35.48
C GLU A 39 -10.45 -20.30 -34.71
N VAL A 40 -11.06 -20.26 -33.52
CA VAL A 40 -11.62 -21.46 -32.88
C VAL A 40 -12.93 -21.11 -32.18
N ASP A 41 -14.02 -21.46 -32.87
CA ASP A 41 -15.32 -21.78 -32.29
C ASP A 41 -15.19 -22.92 -31.28
N LEU A 42 -15.99 -22.91 -30.20
CA LEU A 42 -16.62 -24.12 -29.65
C LEU A 42 -17.75 -23.76 -28.68
N GLU A 43 -18.95 -23.80 -29.25
CA GLU A 43 -20.19 -24.38 -28.76
C GLU A 43 -20.50 -24.48 -27.26
N ALA A 44 -21.64 -23.85 -26.96
CA ALA A 44 -22.67 -24.21 -26.01
C ALA A 44 -22.70 -25.66 -25.47
N ASN A 45 -22.98 -25.78 -24.17
CA ASN A 45 -23.93 -26.80 -23.74
C ASN A 45 -24.82 -26.32 -22.59
N THR A 46 -26.11 -26.54 -22.81
CA THR A 46 -27.28 -26.11 -22.04
C THR A 46 -27.70 -27.14 -20.99
N SER A 47 -28.43 -26.63 -19.97
CA SER A 47 -29.49 -27.32 -19.21
C SER A 47 -29.01 -28.31 -18.13
N THR A 48 -29.54 -28.38 -16.91
CA THR A 48 -30.96 -28.38 -16.53
C THR A 48 -31.13 -28.13 -15.02
N ALA A 49 -32.25 -27.51 -14.67
CA ALA A 49 -32.72 -27.14 -13.34
C ALA A 49 -33.42 -28.28 -12.55
N ALA A 50 -33.52 -28.09 -11.22
CA ALA A 50 -34.64 -28.41 -10.29
C ALA A 50 -34.05 -28.69 -8.87
N GLN A 51 -34.35 -27.89 -7.83
CA GLN A 51 -35.45 -28.07 -6.85
C GLN A 51 -35.51 -29.52 -6.28
N GLU A 52 -35.56 -29.80 -4.98
CA GLU A 52 -36.27 -29.14 -3.87
C GLU A 52 -35.88 -29.80 -2.51
N SER A 53 -35.95 -28.99 -1.44
CA SER A 53 -36.37 -29.29 -0.05
C SER A 53 -36.17 -30.66 0.64
N ASP A 54 -35.65 -30.57 1.88
CA ASP A 54 -36.25 -31.03 3.16
C ASP A 54 -35.33 -31.80 4.13
N SER A 55 -35.28 -31.27 5.36
CA SER A 55 -34.63 -31.77 6.57
C SER A 55 -35.56 -32.73 7.35
N PRO A 56 -35.33 -33.03 8.64
CA PRO A 56 -34.29 -33.89 9.21
C PRO A 56 -34.91 -35.05 10.04
N ARG A 57 -34.11 -36.04 10.48
CA ARG A 57 -34.54 -36.92 11.57
C ARG A 57 -33.41 -37.37 12.50
N VAL A 58 -33.63 -37.02 13.76
CA VAL A 58 -32.90 -37.40 14.97
C VAL A 58 -33.08 -38.89 15.28
N SER A 59 -32.04 -39.56 15.77
CA SER A 59 -32.18 -40.69 16.69
C SER A 59 -31.00 -40.76 17.67
N PHE A 60 -31.36 -40.93 18.94
CA PHE A 60 -30.53 -40.98 20.13
C PHE A 60 -29.99 -42.41 20.41
N SER A 61 -28.68 -42.52 20.74
CA SER A 61 -28.04 -43.20 21.90
C SER A 61 -28.36 -44.69 22.26
N PRO A 62 -27.68 -45.37 23.23
CA PRO A 62 -26.37 -45.15 23.90
C PRO A 62 -25.53 -46.44 24.21
N GLN A 63 -24.40 -46.23 24.90
CA GLN A 63 -23.60 -47.12 25.81
C GLN A 63 -22.37 -47.85 25.23
N ASN A 64 -21.11 -47.56 25.61
CA ASN A 64 -20.33 -47.64 26.89
C ASN A 64 -19.29 -48.82 26.81
N PRO A 65 -18.31 -49.02 27.72
CA PRO A 65 -16.90 -48.60 27.56
C PRO A 65 -15.85 -49.71 27.82
N ARG A 66 -14.56 -49.31 27.85
CA ARG A 66 -13.32 -49.92 28.46
C ARG A 66 -12.29 -50.61 27.53
N SER A 67 -11.22 -49.84 27.26
CA SER A 67 -9.78 -50.06 27.64
C SER A 67 -9.04 -51.40 27.27
N PRO A 68 -7.72 -51.53 27.50
CA PRO A 68 -6.66 -51.18 26.55
C PRO A 68 -5.66 -52.35 26.28
N LYS A 69 -4.99 -52.39 25.13
CA LYS A 69 -3.76 -53.19 24.87
C LYS A 69 -2.90 -52.44 23.86
N GLU A 70 -1.73 -51.93 24.22
CA GLU A 70 -0.42 -52.59 24.33
C GLU A 70 0.13 -53.18 23.01
N LEU A 71 1.16 -52.49 22.50
CA LEU A 71 2.41 -52.98 21.90
C LEU A 71 2.36 -53.94 20.69
N LYS A 72 2.77 -53.44 19.51
CA LYS A 72 3.99 -53.89 18.79
C LYS A 72 4.22 -53.12 17.48
N ASP A 73 5.51 -53.09 17.13
CA ASP A 73 6.23 -52.55 15.96
C ASP A 73 5.47 -52.32 14.65
N PRO A 74 6.01 -51.42 13.81
CA PRO A 74 6.49 -51.95 12.53
C PRO A 74 7.86 -51.40 12.10
N ASP A 75 8.66 -52.34 11.62
CA ASP A 75 9.38 -52.37 10.34
C ASP A 75 10.22 -51.18 9.86
N GLN A 76 11.45 -51.57 9.55
CA GLN A 76 12.44 -50.91 8.71
C GLN A 76 11.88 -50.64 7.30
N GLU A 77 12.12 -49.44 6.79
CA GLU A 77 12.42 -49.24 5.37
C GLU A 77 13.62 -48.29 5.22
N GLU A 78 14.60 -48.79 4.47
CA GLU A 78 15.75 -48.08 3.89
C GLU A 78 15.29 -47.05 2.85
N SER A 79 15.99 -45.92 2.76
CA SER A 79 16.30 -45.19 1.51
C SER A 79 17.08 -43.92 1.86
N SER A 80 18.42 -43.93 1.74
CA SER A 80 19.21 -43.23 0.70
C SER A 80 18.80 -41.78 0.42
N ASP A 81 19.65 -40.80 0.79
CA ASP A 81 20.50 -40.11 -0.20
C ASP A 81 21.32 -38.92 0.35
N ALA A 82 22.51 -38.82 -0.24
CA ALA A 82 23.25 -37.63 -0.68
C ALA A 82 23.70 -36.53 0.30
N TYR A 83 25.02 -36.51 0.48
CA TYR A 83 25.87 -35.35 0.79
C TYR A 83 25.47 -34.07 0.06
N THR A 84 25.24 -32.97 0.79
CA THR A 84 25.45 -31.61 0.28
C THR A 84 26.07 -30.70 1.35
N THR A 85 27.14 -30.04 0.95
CA THR A 85 27.98 -29.06 1.66
C THR A 85 27.22 -27.87 2.28
N PRO A 86 27.64 -27.32 3.44
CA PRO A 86 27.09 -26.07 3.95
C PRO A 86 27.79 -24.84 3.35
N LYS A 87 26.97 -23.92 2.82
CA LYS A 87 27.36 -22.58 2.38
C LYS A 87 27.70 -21.67 3.57
N LYS A 88 28.70 -20.81 3.35
CA LYS A 88 29.12 -19.64 4.14
C LYS A 88 27.92 -18.84 4.70
N GLY A 89 27.87 -18.71 6.02
CA GLY A 89 27.07 -17.71 6.74
C GLY A 89 28.00 -16.77 7.50
N SER A 90 27.75 -15.47 7.35
CA SER A 90 28.52 -14.33 7.81
C SER A 90 28.58 -14.15 9.33
N SER A 91 29.74 -13.67 9.80
CA SER A 91 30.06 -13.28 11.19
C SER A 91 29.11 -12.24 11.82
N PRO A 92 28.83 -12.34 13.13
CA PRO A 92 28.41 -11.22 13.95
C PRO A 92 29.62 -10.46 14.52
N LYS A 93 29.53 -9.12 14.51
CA LYS A 93 30.52 -8.18 15.03
C LYS A 93 30.60 -8.22 16.56
N SER A 94 31.83 -8.23 17.08
CA SER A 94 32.17 -8.02 18.50
C SER A 94 31.88 -6.58 18.96
N PRO A 95 31.65 -6.35 20.27
CA PRO A 95 31.72 -5.02 20.87
C PRO A 95 33.16 -4.70 21.33
N THR A 96 33.58 -3.48 21.01
CA THR A 96 34.89 -2.88 21.29
C THR A 96 35.03 -2.51 22.77
N SER A 97 36.13 -2.96 23.38
CA SER A 97 36.69 -2.52 24.65
C SER A 97 37.53 -1.25 24.44
N ILE A 98 37.34 -0.21 25.27
CA ILE A 98 38.34 0.84 25.52
C ILE A 98 38.39 1.15 27.02
N TYR A 99 39.57 0.88 27.59
CA TYR A 99 40.08 1.36 28.87
C TYR A 99 40.54 2.82 28.75
N THR A 100 40.30 3.67 29.77
CA THR A 100 41.31 4.62 30.30
C THR A 100 40.89 5.21 31.67
N SER A 101 41.73 4.90 32.67
CA SER A 101 42.16 5.56 33.92
C SER A 101 41.35 6.67 34.62
N PRO A 102 41.30 6.66 35.98
CA PRO A 102 40.95 7.82 36.81
C PRO A 102 42.20 8.58 37.32
N THR A 103 42.08 9.92 37.37
CA THR A 103 43.04 10.85 37.98
C THR A 103 42.67 11.21 39.42
N LEU A 104 43.72 11.30 40.24
CA LEU A 104 43.85 11.90 41.58
C LEU A 104 43.29 13.34 41.69
N ASP A 105 42.69 13.67 42.84
CA ASP A 105 43.16 14.73 43.77
C ASP A 105 42.37 14.64 45.10
N THR A 106 42.94 14.26 46.26
CA THR A 106 43.79 14.98 47.26
C THR A 106 43.23 16.28 47.85
N VAL A 107 42.69 16.24 49.09
CA VAL A 107 42.85 17.18 50.26
C VAL A 107 42.20 16.45 51.48
N PHE A 108 42.87 15.91 52.51
CA PHE A 108 43.75 16.42 53.59
C PHE A 108 43.04 17.13 54.78
N SER A 109 42.92 16.41 55.90
CA SER A 109 43.07 16.79 57.34
C SER A 109 42.48 15.64 58.17
N GLY A 110 43.23 14.85 58.96
CA GLY A 110 44.00 15.21 60.16
C GLY A 110 43.01 15.29 61.34
N ASP A 111 42.97 14.38 62.31
CA ASP A 111 44.03 14.14 63.29
C ASP A 111 43.72 12.95 64.24
N THR A 112 44.78 12.23 64.63
CA THR A 112 45.11 11.68 65.98
C THR A 112 44.16 10.60 66.56
N GLU A 113 44.58 9.39 66.96
CA GLU A 113 45.63 9.07 67.93
C GLU A 113 45.94 7.56 67.90
N MET A 114 47.23 7.20 67.94
CA MET A 114 47.74 5.83 68.10
C MET A 114 47.76 5.43 69.57
N ASN A 115 47.47 4.16 69.89
CA ASN A 115 48.15 3.47 70.98
C ASN A 115 48.12 1.93 70.81
N SER A 116 49.31 1.37 70.66
CA SER A 116 49.65 -0.03 70.92
C SER A 116 51.10 -0.04 71.42
N PRO A 117 51.42 -0.85 72.45
CA PRO A 117 52.77 -1.36 72.58
C PRO A 117 52.78 -2.90 72.72
N ILE A 118 53.49 -3.59 71.84
CA ILE A 118 54.86 -4.13 72.05
C ILE A 118 54.88 -5.39 72.94
N SER A 119 55.18 -6.51 72.28
CA SER A 119 55.85 -7.73 72.78
C SER A 119 56.86 -8.08 71.67
N PRO A 120 58.10 -8.58 71.90
CA PRO A 120 58.44 -9.64 72.85
C PRO A 120 59.81 -9.49 73.54
N THR A 121 60.13 -10.31 74.56
CA THR A 121 61.53 -10.72 74.84
C THR A 121 61.63 -11.89 75.83
N ASN A 122 62.22 -12.97 75.33
CA ASN A 122 63.19 -13.87 75.95
C ASN A 122 63.40 -13.76 77.47
N GLN A 123 63.11 -14.84 78.20
CA GLN A 123 63.89 -15.20 79.39
C GLN A 123 64.36 -16.65 79.35
N THR A 124 65.65 -16.74 79.58
CA THR A 124 66.60 -17.85 79.55
C THR A 124 66.38 -18.87 80.66
N VAL A 125 66.30 -20.14 80.25
CA VAL A 125 66.54 -21.32 81.10
C VAL A 125 68.02 -21.33 81.51
N THR A 126 68.32 -21.28 82.81
CA THR A 126 69.67 -21.56 83.35
C THR A 126 69.57 -22.70 84.34
N ILE A 127 70.01 -23.89 83.92
CA ILE A 127 70.23 -25.07 84.75
C ILE A 127 71.69 -25.00 85.20
N GLU A 128 71.96 -24.71 86.47
CA GLU A 128 73.29 -24.92 87.06
C GLU A 128 73.30 -26.21 87.91
N HIS A 129 73.91 -27.24 87.34
CA HIS A 129 74.42 -28.39 88.07
C HIS A 129 75.63 -27.97 88.90
N LYS A 130 75.64 -28.29 90.20
CA LYS A 130 76.88 -28.33 91.00
C LYS A 130 76.94 -29.63 91.81
N VAL A 131 77.59 -30.64 91.21
CA VAL A 131 77.94 -31.92 91.84
C VAL A 131 79.46 -32.08 91.82
N LYS A 132 79.99 -32.52 92.98
CA LYS A 132 81.30 -33.15 93.30
C LYS A 132 82.59 -32.34 93.16
N THR A 133 83.36 -32.27 94.26
CA THR A 133 84.53 -33.13 94.62
C THR A 133 85.10 -32.62 95.96
N LYS A 134 85.19 -33.40 97.04
CA LYS A 134 86.27 -34.35 97.42
C LYS A 134 87.67 -33.73 97.48
N ASP A 135 88.12 -33.35 98.69
CA ASP A 135 89.51 -33.42 99.19
C ASP A 135 89.47 -33.25 100.73
N ARG A 136 89.93 -34.21 101.55
CA ARG A 136 91.30 -34.61 101.94
C ARG A 136 92.05 -33.60 102.83
N GLY A 137 92.32 -34.05 104.06
CA GLY A 137 93.26 -33.49 105.06
C GLY A 137 92.66 -33.67 106.46
N ILE A 138 93.04 -34.59 107.35
CA ILE A 138 94.35 -35.10 107.82
C ILE A 138 95.30 -34.00 108.31
N ALA A 139 95.20 -33.69 109.61
CA ALA A 139 96.31 -33.31 110.51
C ALA A 139 95.76 -33.37 111.95
N ARG A 140 95.96 -34.42 112.76
CA ARG A 140 97.19 -34.76 113.54
C ARG A 140 97.90 -33.55 114.15
N GLN A 141 97.70 -33.33 115.45
CA GLN A 141 98.81 -33.06 116.37
C GLN A 141 98.62 -33.90 117.65
N LEU A 142 99.29 -35.05 117.67
CA LEU A 142 99.75 -35.71 118.89
C LEU A 142 101.08 -35.06 119.30
N LYS A 143 101.25 -34.72 120.57
CA LYS A 143 102.52 -34.91 121.29
C LYS A 143 102.23 -35.66 122.60
N LYS A 144 102.57 -36.95 122.56
CA LYS A 144 102.79 -37.89 123.69
C LYS A 144 104.28 -37.76 124.14
N PRO A 145 104.88 -38.71 124.90
CA PRO A 145 104.59 -39.36 126.20
C PRO A 145 105.86 -39.36 127.11
N ILE A 146 105.91 -40.24 128.14
CA ILE A 146 107.05 -40.99 128.74
C ILE A 146 106.99 -40.90 130.29
N VAL A 147 106.50 -41.92 131.02
CA VAL A 147 107.19 -43.17 131.44
C VAL A 147 108.28 -42.87 132.50
N LEU A 148 108.05 -43.15 133.80
CA LEU A 148 108.35 -44.40 134.54
C LEU A 148 109.79 -44.40 135.11
N ALA A 149 109.92 -44.65 136.44
CA ALA A 149 111.06 -45.23 137.21
C ALA A 149 111.34 -44.44 138.51
N LEU A 150 111.08 -44.99 139.71
CA LEU A 150 111.89 -45.93 140.50
C LEU A 150 113.17 -45.33 141.13
N GLY A 151 113.32 -45.54 142.44
CA GLY A 151 114.59 -45.41 143.20
C GLY A 151 114.49 -44.36 144.32
N ALA A 152 114.10 -44.68 145.56
CA ALA A 152 114.83 -45.44 146.59
C ALA A 152 116.13 -44.76 147.08
N PHE A 153 116.36 -44.87 148.39
CA PHE A 153 117.38 -44.27 149.27
C PHE A 153 117.03 -42.89 149.85
N GLY A 154 117.09 -42.68 151.16
CA GLY A 154 117.58 -43.52 152.24
C GLY A 154 118.11 -42.66 153.38
N LEU A 155 117.53 -42.86 154.56
CA LEU A 155 118.16 -42.89 155.88
C LEU A 155 119.05 -41.72 156.38
N LEU A 156 118.71 -41.34 157.62
CA LEU A 156 119.60 -40.93 158.73
C LEU A 156 120.14 -39.50 158.77
N ALA A 157 119.46 -38.68 159.57
CA ALA A 157 119.96 -38.07 160.81
C ALA A 157 119.06 -36.86 161.10
N THR A 158 118.18 -36.91 162.09
CA THR A 158 118.56 -36.71 163.48
C THR A 158 117.85 -37.69 164.41
N GLY A 159 118.61 -38.66 164.90
CA GLY A 159 118.34 -39.31 166.17
C GLY A 159 118.88 -38.47 167.32
N GLY A 160 118.14 -38.46 168.42
CA GLY A 160 118.60 -37.95 169.71
C GLY A 160 117.53 -38.24 170.76
N GLY A 161 117.65 -39.35 171.49
CA GLY A 161 116.82 -39.55 172.69
C GLY A 161 116.41 -40.96 173.10
N ALA A 162 116.91 -42.05 172.49
CA ALA A 162 116.53 -43.42 172.86
C ALA A 162 117.69 -44.27 173.42
N PHE A 163 118.52 -43.68 174.30
CA PHE A 163 119.47 -44.44 175.12
C PHE A 163 119.28 -44.23 176.64
N PHE A 164 118.18 -43.59 177.07
CA PHE A 164 117.94 -43.33 178.51
C PHE A 164 116.61 -43.85 179.09
N PHE A 165 115.75 -44.51 178.30
CA PHE A 165 114.45 -44.99 178.81
C PHE A 165 114.22 -46.51 178.73
N SER A 166 115.24 -47.31 178.42
CA SER A 166 115.15 -48.78 178.30
C SER A 166 115.06 -49.54 179.63
N GLN A 167 114.65 -48.89 180.73
CA GLN A 167 114.58 -49.56 182.04
C GLN A 167 113.30 -49.30 182.82
N PHE A 168 112.26 -48.66 182.24
CA PHE A 168 111.15 -48.20 183.08
C PHE A 168 109.77 -48.86 182.97
N LEU A 169 109.21 -49.34 181.84
CA LEU A 169 107.83 -49.87 181.90
C LEU A 169 107.53 -51.04 180.93
N GLN A 170 107.47 -52.25 181.51
CA GLN A 170 106.74 -53.41 181.01
C GLN A 170 105.24 -53.22 181.30
N ILE A 171 104.35 -53.30 180.29
CA ILE A 171 102.89 -53.37 180.51
C ILE A 171 102.29 -54.45 179.60
N PRO A 172 101.46 -55.39 180.14
CA PRO A 172 100.79 -56.45 179.37
C PRO A 172 99.46 -55.96 178.76
N GLY A 173 99.11 -56.42 177.54
CA GLY A 173 97.77 -56.18 176.94
C GLY A 173 97.59 -56.23 175.41
N LEU A 174 98.62 -56.49 174.60
CA LEU A 174 98.54 -56.31 173.13
C LEU A 174 97.86 -57.45 172.32
N ASN A 175 97.81 -58.70 172.82
CA ASN A 175 97.27 -59.82 172.03
C ASN A 175 95.76 -59.71 171.77
N ALA A 176 94.99 -59.13 172.69
CA ALA A 176 93.55 -58.97 172.51
C ALA A 176 93.16 -57.92 171.45
N GLN A 177 94.09 -57.03 171.07
CA GLN A 177 93.86 -56.04 170.02
C GLN A 177 94.03 -56.63 168.62
N ILE A 178 94.93 -57.60 168.46
CA ILE A 178 95.20 -58.26 167.18
C ILE A 178 93.99 -59.10 166.73
N GLU A 179 93.40 -59.87 167.65
CA GLU A 179 92.26 -60.75 167.34
C GLU A 179 90.98 -59.98 166.99
N ARG A 180 90.75 -58.81 167.63
CA ARG A 180 89.66 -57.89 167.25
C ARG A 180 89.86 -57.27 165.87
N LEU A 181 91.11 -57.01 165.50
CA LEU A 181 91.43 -56.41 164.21
C LEU A 181 91.22 -57.41 163.07
N GLU A 182 91.53 -58.68 163.30
CA GLU A 182 91.30 -59.77 162.36
C GLU A 182 89.80 -60.03 162.13
N ALA A 183 89.00 -60.04 163.20
CA ALA A 183 87.54 -60.13 163.10
C ALA A 183 86.92 -58.90 162.40
N ALA A 184 87.47 -57.70 162.63
CA ALA A 184 87.04 -56.49 161.94
C ALA A 184 87.40 -56.52 160.45
N ASN A 185 88.57 -57.05 160.08
CA ASN A 185 88.94 -57.23 158.68
C ASN A 185 88.03 -58.24 157.98
N LEU A 186 87.70 -59.37 158.61
CA LEU A 186 86.74 -60.34 158.06
C LEU A 186 85.33 -59.76 157.86
N ALA A 187 84.84 -58.99 158.83
CA ALA A 187 83.54 -58.31 158.71
C ALA A 187 83.55 -57.18 157.66
N LEU A 188 84.71 -56.56 157.44
CA LEU A 188 84.89 -55.56 156.40
C LEU A 188 85.00 -56.21 155.02
N GLU A 189 85.65 -57.37 154.92
CA GLU A 189 85.72 -58.21 153.73
C GLU A 189 84.32 -58.68 153.32
N GLU A 190 83.49 -59.12 154.27
CA GLU A 190 82.08 -59.46 154.02
C GLU A 190 81.26 -58.26 153.53
N GLN A 191 81.49 -57.06 154.07
CA GLN A 191 80.84 -55.84 153.57
C GLN A 191 81.32 -55.45 152.17
N VAL A 192 82.59 -55.68 151.86
CA VAL A 192 83.15 -55.45 150.52
C VAL A 192 82.53 -56.43 149.53
N ASP A 193 82.41 -57.71 149.88
CA ASP A 193 81.76 -58.73 149.05
C ASP A 193 80.27 -58.40 148.79
N GLU A 194 79.53 -57.96 149.81
CA GLU A 194 78.13 -57.54 149.66
C GLU A 194 78.02 -56.27 148.80
N LEU A 195 78.92 -55.29 148.98
CA LEU A 195 78.97 -54.11 148.12
C LEU A 195 79.31 -54.49 146.67
N GLU A 196 80.27 -55.39 146.47
CA GLU A 196 80.65 -55.90 145.15
C GLU A 196 79.45 -56.57 144.47
N HIS A 197 78.69 -57.39 145.21
CA HIS A 197 77.48 -58.01 144.69
C HIS A 197 76.38 -56.98 144.37
N GLN A 198 76.24 -55.90 145.14
CA GLN A 198 75.31 -54.81 144.84
C GLN A 198 75.75 -54.00 143.61
N VAL A 199 77.05 -53.74 143.48
CA VAL A 199 77.64 -53.09 142.31
C VAL A 199 77.40 -53.94 141.06
N ASP A 200 77.61 -55.26 141.12
CA ASP A 200 77.33 -56.18 140.00
C ASP A 200 75.85 -56.24 139.62
N ARG A 201 74.95 -56.16 140.62
CA ARG A 201 73.51 -56.12 140.36
C ARG A 201 73.11 -54.81 139.69
N LEU A 202 73.60 -53.68 140.20
CA LEU A 202 73.35 -52.36 139.64
C LEU A 202 74.00 -52.21 138.25
N ALA A 203 75.16 -52.80 138.03
CA ALA A 203 75.81 -52.88 136.72
C ALA A 203 74.93 -53.66 135.74
N ASN A 204 74.47 -54.86 136.11
CA ASN A 204 73.55 -55.64 135.27
C ASN A 204 72.21 -54.92 135.01
N GLU A 205 71.68 -54.18 135.99
CA GLU A 205 70.47 -53.38 135.79
C GLU A 205 70.74 -52.20 134.85
N THR A 206 71.89 -51.54 134.99
CA THR A 206 72.34 -50.48 134.09
C THR A 206 72.48 -51.00 132.67
N ASP A 207 73.12 -52.16 132.46
CA ASP A 207 73.25 -52.81 131.16
C ASP A 207 71.86 -53.15 130.57
N ARG A 208 70.93 -53.63 131.39
CA ARG A 208 69.55 -53.92 130.96
C ARG A 208 68.79 -52.65 130.56
N LEU A 209 68.94 -51.58 131.32
CA LEU A 209 68.34 -50.29 130.98
C LEU A 209 68.96 -49.69 129.72
N GLU A 210 70.27 -49.83 129.53
CA GLU A 210 70.96 -49.40 128.31
C GLU A 210 70.39 -50.10 127.08
N VAL A 211 70.21 -51.42 127.14
CA VAL A 211 69.57 -52.20 126.07
C VAL A 211 68.12 -51.75 125.80
N GLU A 212 67.35 -51.43 126.84
CA GLU A 212 65.96 -50.98 126.66
C GLU A 212 65.89 -49.55 126.10
N VAL A 213 66.82 -48.67 126.51
CA VAL A 213 66.97 -47.32 125.93
C VAL A 213 67.34 -47.43 124.45
N ASP A 214 68.26 -48.32 124.09
CA ASP A 214 68.62 -48.59 122.69
C ASP A 214 67.43 -49.14 121.90
N ARG A 215 66.64 -50.05 122.50
CA ARG A 215 65.43 -50.58 121.88
C ARG A 215 64.39 -49.49 121.66
N LEU A 216 64.14 -48.64 122.66
CA LEU A 216 63.22 -47.52 122.54
C LEU A 216 63.70 -46.51 121.49
N GLY A 217 65.01 -46.23 121.45
CA GLY A 217 65.64 -45.41 120.41
C GLY A 217 65.35 -45.97 119.01
N ASN A 218 65.59 -47.26 118.79
CA ASN A 218 65.29 -47.91 117.51
C ASN A 218 63.80 -47.84 117.12
N VAL A 219 62.88 -47.97 118.09
CA VAL A 219 61.43 -47.85 117.85
C VAL A 219 61.04 -46.41 117.53
N THR A 220 61.62 -45.43 118.24
CA THR A 220 61.43 -44.01 117.95
C THR A 220 61.91 -43.67 116.55
N ASP A 221 63.09 -44.14 116.15
CA ASP A 221 63.62 -43.95 114.79
C ASP A 221 62.68 -44.55 113.73
N GLU A 222 62.08 -45.71 114.00
CA GLU A 222 61.12 -46.34 113.08
C GLU A 222 59.82 -45.53 112.97
N TYR A 223 59.29 -45.02 114.08
CA TYR A 223 58.14 -44.13 114.06
C TYR A 223 58.44 -42.81 113.35
N GLU A 224 59.65 -42.27 113.49
CA GLU A 224 60.09 -41.08 112.77
C GLU A 224 60.10 -41.33 111.27
N ARG A 225 60.70 -42.45 110.82
CA ARG A 225 60.67 -42.87 109.40
C ARG A 225 59.25 -43.05 108.87
N GLN A 226 58.36 -43.67 109.64
CA GLN A 226 56.96 -43.85 109.23
C GLN A 226 56.21 -42.52 109.13
N ASN A 227 56.45 -41.59 110.05
CA ASN A 227 55.88 -40.25 109.99
C ASN A 227 56.42 -39.46 108.79
N GLU A 228 57.71 -39.58 108.47
CA GLU A 228 58.31 -38.98 107.27
C GLU A 228 57.68 -39.55 105.98
N LEU A 229 57.50 -40.88 105.90
CA LEU A 229 56.83 -41.53 104.76
C LEU A 229 55.37 -41.09 104.64
N LEU A 230 54.64 -41.02 105.74
CA LEU A 230 53.25 -40.58 105.74
C LEU A 230 53.13 -39.11 105.34
N ALA A 231 54.04 -38.25 105.81
CA ALA A 231 54.11 -36.85 105.40
C ALA A 231 54.45 -36.71 103.91
N GLY A 232 55.33 -37.57 103.39
CA GLY A 232 55.64 -37.68 101.97
C GLY A 232 54.41 -38.04 101.14
N ASN A 233 53.72 -39.13 101.51
CA ASN A 233 52.48 -39.58 100.84
C ASN A 233 51.37 -38.52 100.90
N LEU A 234 51.22 -37.82 102.04
CA LEU A 234 50.25 -36.74 102.19
C LEU A 234 50.55 -35.58 101.24
N THR A 235 51.84 -35.26 101.07
CA THR A 235 52.29 -34.23 100.12
C THR A 235 51.99 -34.66 98.69
N GLU A 236 52.29 -35.91 98.33
CA GLU A 236 51.99 -36.46 97.00
C GLU A 236 50.47 -36.44 96.70
N PHE A 237 49.63 -36.87 97.63
CA PHE A 237 48.17 -36.82 97.44
C PHE A 237 47.64 -35.39 97.34
N LYS A 238 48.25 -34.45 98.06
CA LYS A 238 47.90 -33.04 97.95
C LYS A 238 48.23 -32.49 96.55
N ASP A 239 49.40 -32.86 96.02
CA ASP A 239 49.83 -32.47 94.68
C ASP A 239 48.94 -33.10 93.61
N GLN A 240 48.61 -34.40 93.74
CA GLN A 240 47.67 -35.09 92.85
C GLN A 240 46.27 -34.44 92.86
N ASN A 241 45.76 -34.07 94.04
CA ASN A 241 44.48 -33.36 94.15
C ASN A 241 44.53 -31.97 93.51
N ALA A 242 45.66 -31.26 93.63
CA ALA A 242 45.84 -29.97 92.98
C ALA A 242 45.82 -30.11 91.44
N VAL A 243 46.51 -31.13 90.90
CA VAL A 243 46.49 -31.44 89.46
C VAL A 243 45.10 -31.82 89.00
N LEU A 244 44.40 -32.70 89.72
CA LEU A 244 43.05 -33.13 89.36
C LEU A 244 42.06 -31.94 89.36
N ASN A 245 42.17 -31.06 90.35
CA ASN A 245 41.35 -29.85 90.42
C ASN A 245 41.66 -28.87 89.27
N ALA A 246 42.93 -28.73 88.88
CA ALA A 246 43.32 -27.93 87.72
C ALA A 246 42.74 -28.51 86.41
N SER A 247 42.84 -29.82 86.21
CA SER A 247 42.22 -30.48 85.05
C SER A 247 40.69 -30.35 85.04
N LEU A 248 40.03 -30.42 86.20
CA LEU A 248 38.58 -30.20 86.29
C LEU A 248 38.21 -28.78 85.88
N GLN A 249 39.00 -27.77 86.27
CA GLN A 249 38.80 -26.38 85.83
C GLN A 249 38.98 -26.24 84.32
N GLU A 250 39.99 -26.88 83.75
CA GLU A 250 40.22 -26.89 82.29
C GLU A 250 39.05 -27.53 81.53
N TYR A 251 38.57 -28.70 81.98
CA TYR A 251 37.39 -29.33 81.38
C TYR A 251 36.12 -28.49 81.53
N THR A 252 35.97 -27.77 82.65
CA THR A 252 34.84 -26.86 82.84
C THR A 252 34.90 -25.70 81.85
N ALA A 253 36.07 -25.08 81.67
CA ALA A 253 36.28 -24.00 80.70
C ALA A 253 36.06 -24.48 79.26
N LEU A 254 36.55 -25.66 78.90
CA LEU A 254 36.34 -26.24 77.57
C LEU A 254 34.86 -26.53 77.31
N ASN A 255 34.13 -27.00 78.31
CA ASN A 255 32.70 -27.26 78.17
C ASN A 255 31.88 -25.97 78.04
N GLU A 256 32.29 -24.90 78.73
CA GLU A 256 31.71 -23.56 78.54
C GLU A 256 31.97 -23.02 77.13
N GLU A 257 33.20 -23.16 76.61
CA GLU A 257 33.56 -22.77 75.25
C GLU A 257 32.77 -23.58 74.20
N LEU A 258 32.72 -24.90 74.35
CA LEU A 258 31.94 -25.76 73.47
C LEU A 258 30.45 -25.37 73.48
N ASN A 259 29.88 -25.12 74.66
CA ASN A 259 28.48 -24.68 74.77
C ASN A 259 28.25 -23.32 74.09
N ALA A 260 29.21 -22.39 74.16
CA ALA A 260 29.14 -21.12 73.43
C ALA A 260 29.14 -21.36 71.90
N THR A 261 30.01 -22.23 71.39
CA THR A 261 30.04 -22.57 69.96
C THR A 261 28.75 -23.24 69.47
N VAL A 262 28.10 -24.05 70.32
CA VAL A 262 26.80 -24.67 70.00
C VAL A 262 25.74 -23.58 69.85
N VAL A 263 25.67 -22.62 70.77
CA VAL A 263 24.72 -21.50 70.69
C VAL A 263 24.96 -20.66 69.43
N ASP A 264 26.22 -20.37 69.10
CA ASP A 264 26.55 -19.62 67.88
C ASP A 264 26.11 -20.38 66.61
N LEU A 265 26.29 -21.70 66.57
CA LEU A 265 25.83 -22.54 65.47
C LEU A 265 24.30 -22.59 65.37
N GLU A 266 23.59 -22.64 66.50
CA GLU A 266 22.12 -22.58 66.53
C GLU A 266 21.60 -21.26 65.94
N ILE A 267 22.22 -20.14 66.29
CA ILE A 267 21.88 -18.82 65.74
C ILE A 267 22.13 -18.80 64.22
N GLU A 268 23.24 -19.36 63.76
CA GLU A 268 23.58 -19.43 62.35
C GLU A 268 22.61 -20.31 61.55
N VAL A 269 22.17 -21.43 62.13
CA VAL A 269 21.13 -22.28 61.53
C VAL A 269 19.81 -21.51 61.40
N GLU A 270 19.36 -20.81 62.45
CA GLU A 270 18.14 -20.01 62.38
C GLU A 270 18.23 -18.91 61.32
N ARG A 271 19.41 -18.29 61.18
CA ARG A 271 19.67 -17.29 60.14
C ARG A 271 19.59 -17.90 58.73
N LEU A 272 20.16 -19.08 58.53
CA LEU A 272 20.10 -19.79 57.25
C LEU A 272 18.68 -20.24 56.90
N GLU A 273 17.90 -20.72 57.88
CA GLU A 273 16.49 -21.07 57.68
C GLU A 273 15.66 -19.87 57.23
N LYS A 274 15.83 -18.71 57.88
CA LYS A 274 15.17 -17.46 57.45
C LYS A 274 15.58 -17.05 56.04
N SER A 275 16.86 -17.20 55.70
CA SER A 275 17.35 -16.92 54.35
C SER A 275 16.74 -17.87 53.32
N ASN A 276 16.61 -19.16 53.63
CA ASN A 276 16.00 -20.14 52.72
C ASN A 276 14.52 -19.85 52.50
N LEU A 277 13.76 -19.51 53.55
CA LEU A 277 12.37 -19.07 53.41
C LEU A 277 12.24 -17.82 52.54
N ALA A 278 13.17 -16.87 52.65
CA ALA A 278 13.19 -15.70 51.78
C ALA A 278 13.44 -16.08 50.31
N TYR A 279 14.34 -17.03 50.04
CA TYR A 279 14.58 -17.54 48.68
C TYR A 279 13.40 -18.32 48.11
N GLU A 280 12.70 -19.12 48.92
CA GLU A 280 11.48 -19.82 48.51
C GLU A 280 10.39 -18.82 48.10
N ASN A 281 10.15 -17.80 48.93
CA ASN A 281 9.19 -16.74 48.61
C ASN A 281 9.59 -15.97 47.33
N LEU A 282 10.87 -15.59 47.19
CA LEU A 282 11.36 -14.92 45.99
C LEU A 282 11.18 -15.79 44.74
N THR A 283 11.45 -17.09 44.85
CA THR A 283 11.28 -18.05 43.75
C THR A 283 9.81 -18.18 43.37
N ALA A 284 8.90 -18.21 44.35
CA ALA A 284 7.46 -18.24 44.10
C ALA A 284 6.98 -16.98 43.38
N THR A 285 7.38 -15.79 43.84
CA THR A 285 7.07 -14.52 43.17
C THR A 285 7.64 -14.47 41.75
N LEU A 286 8.89 -14.90 41.57
CA LEU A 286 9.49 -14.94 40.23
C LEU A 286 8.72 -15.87 39.29
N ASN A 287 8.31 -17.04 39.77
CA ASN A 287 7.51 -17.96 38.97
C ASN A 287 6.14 -17.37 38.58
N GLU A 288 5.49 -16.64 39.50
CA GLU A 288 4.25 -15.91 39.20
C GLU A 288 4.46 -14.85 38.11
N THR A 289 5.53 -14.06 38.20
CA THR A 289 5.86 -13.07 37.14
C THR A 289 6.17 -13.72 35.80
N VAL A 290 6.79 -14.90 35.78
CA VAL A 290 7.05 -15.66 34.55
C VAL A 290 5.74 -16.14 33.92
N ILE A 291 4.79 -16.62 34.73
CA ILE A 291 3.47 -17.03 34.26
C ILE A 291 2.72 -15.83 33.65
N GLU A 292 2.73 -14.69 34.34
CA GLU A 292 2.08 -13.47 33.84
C GLU A 292 2.70 -12.97 32.53
N LEU A 293 4.03 -12.90 32.47
CA LEU A 293 4.73 -12.49 31.25
C LEU A 293 4.47 -13.46 30.08
N THR A 294 4.42 -14.77 30.37
CA THR A 294 4.06 -15.78 29.37
C THR A 294 2.65 -15.58 28.84
N ALA A 295 1.69 -15.23 29.69
CA ALA A 295 0.33 -14.90 29.26
C ALA A 295 0.32 -13.65 28.36
N GLN A 296 1.04 -12.58 28.75
CA GLN A 296 1.16 -11.37 27.95
C GLN A 296 1.80 -11.64 26.57
N VAL A 297 2.85 -12.45 26.51
CA VAL A 297 3.49 -12.85 25.24
C VAL A 297 2.49 -13.60 24.34
N ASN A 298 1.73 -14.56 24.89
CA ASN A 298 0.72 -15.28 24.12
C ASN A 298 -0.38 -14.36 23.57
N ASP A 299 -0.78 -13.32 24.32
CA ASP A 299 -1.78 -12.37 23.85
C ASP A 299 -1.22 -11.43 22.78
N LEU A 300 0.05 -11.01 22.91
CA LEU A 300 0.76 -10.30 21.84
C LEU A 300 0.88 -11.14 20.57
N GLU A 301 1.19 -12.43 20.68
CA GLU A 301 1.25 -13.33 19.52
C GLU A 301 -0.10 -13.44 18.80
N LYS A 302 -1.21 -13.56 19.55
CA LYS A 302 -2.56 -13.55 18.96
C LYS A 302 -2.85 -12.24 18.25
N LEU A 303 -2.50 -11.11 18.85
CA LEU A 303 -2.70 -9.79 18.24
C LEU A 303 -1.87 -9.64 16.97
N ASN A 304 -0.63 -10.14 16.97
CA ASN A 304 0.23 -10.09 15.79
C ASN A 304 -0.31 -10.94 14.64
N ARG A 305 -0.82 -12.16 14.92
CA ARG A 305 -1.49 -12.99 13.90
C ARG A 305 -2.73 -12.31 13.33
N ASN A 306 -3.57 -11.72 14.18
CA ASN A 306 -4.74 -10.97 13.72
C ASN A 306 -4.33 -9.78 12.82
N LEU A 307 -3.23 -9.10 13.14
CA LEU A 307 -2.72 -8.00 12.32
C LEU A 307 -2.18 -8.51 10.98
N GLU A 308 -1.50 -9.66 10.96
CA GLU A 308 -1.05 -10.34 9.73
C GLU A 308 -2.25 -10.70 8.84
N ASP A 309 -3.31 -11.26 9.41
CA ASP A 309 -4.55 -11.61 8.69
C ASP A 309 -5.21 -10.37 8.06
N VAL A 310 -5.42 -9.30 8.86
CA VAL A 310 -5.98 -8.03 8.38
C VAL A 310 -5.11 -7.41 7.28
N ASN A 311 -3.78 -7.48 7.40
CA ASN A 311 -2.88 -6.96 6.38
C ASN A 311 -2.94 -7.79 5.08
N GLY A 312 -3.18 -9.11 5.20
CA GLY A 312 -3.48 -9.99 4.07
C GLY A 312 -4.76 -9.60 3.34
N GLU A 313 -5.86 -9.41 4.07
CA GLU A 313 -7.14 -8.93 3.51
C GLU A 313 -7.00 -7.55 2.84
N LEU A 314 -6.21 -6.65 3.45
CA LEU A 314 -5.93 -5.35 2.87
C LEU A 314 -5.14 -5.47 1.55
N PHE A 315 -4.17 -6.38 1.48
CA PHE A 315 -3.42 -6.62 0.25
C PHE A 315 -4.30 -7.15 -0.88
N GLU A 316 -5.21 -8.07 -0.58
CA GLU A 316 -6.18 -8.59 -1.55
C GLU A 316 -7.12 -7.49 -2.08
N THR A 317 -7.68 -6.66 -1.19
CA THR A 317 -8.57 -5.57 -1.58
C THR A 317 -7.86 -4.49 -2.41
N VAL A 318 -6.60 -4.16 -2.08
CA VAL A 318 -5.77 -3.28 -2.91
C VAL A 318 -5.53 -3.89 -4.29
N GLY A 319 -5.30 -5.20 -4.37
CA GLY A 319 -5.18 -5.91 -5.65
C GLY A 319 -6.46 -5.85 -6.49
N GLN A 320 -7.62 -6.02 -5.87
CA GLN A 320 -8.92 -5.90 -6.53
C GLN A 320 -9.16 -4.48 -7.06
N LEU A 321 -8.93 -3.45 -6.24
CA LEU A 321 -9.04 -2.04 -6.63
C LEU A 321 -8.08 -1.68 -7.78
N SER A 322 -6.87 -2.23 -7.79
CA SER A 322 -5.91 -2.05 -8.88
C SER A 322 -6.44 -2.63 -10.19
N ASN A 323 -7.02 -3.84 -10.16
CA ASN A 323 -7.63 -4.47 -11.33
C ASN A 323 -8.84 -3.69 -11.85
N GLU A 324 -9.72 -3.23 -10.95
CA GLU A 324 -10.85 -2.37 -11.33
C GLU A 324 -10.37 -1.05 -11.97
N THR A 325 -9.31 -0.44 -11.43
CA THR A 325 -8.72 0.78 -11.98
C THR A 325 -8.17 0.55 -13.39
N ALA A 326 -7.49 -0.59 -13.62
CA ALA A 326 -7.01 -0.96 -14.95
C ALA A 326 -8.16 -1.18 -15.94
N LEU A 327 -9.24 -1.84 -15.51
CA LEU A 327 -10.44 -2.04 -16.33
C LEU A 327 -11.10 -0.70 -16.68
N LEU A 328 -11.24 0.19 -15.70
CA LEU A 328 -11.82 1.52 -15.92
C LEU A 328 -10.98 2.35 -16.89
N SER A 329 -9.65 2.25 -16.79
CA SER A 329 -8.72 2.90 -17.73
C SER A 329 -8.87 2.36 -19.15
N SER A 330 -9.03 1.04 -19.31
CA SER A 330 -9.30 0.42 -20.61
C SER A 330 -10.63 0.90 -21.21
N ILE A 331 -11.69 0.97 -20.40
CA ILE A 331 -12.99 1.50 -20.84
C ILE A 331 -12.86 2.97 -21.25
N ALA A 332 -12.16 3.79 -20.47
CA ALA A 332 -11.94 5.20 -20.77
C ALA A 332 -11.19 5.38 -22.10
N ALA A 333 -10.15 4.58 -22.35
CA ALA A 333 -9.42 4.58 -23.61
C ALA A 333 -10.32 4.18 -24.80
N SER A 334 -11.13 3.13 -24.64
CA SER A 334 -12.10 2.71 -25.67
C SER A 334 -13.13 3.79 -25.95
N LEU A 335 -13.68 4.42 -24.90
CA LEU A 335 -14.67 5.48 -25.05
C LEU A 335 -14.06 6.69 -25.75
N ASN A 336 -12.84 7.07 -25.39
CA ASN A 336 -12.10 8.14 -26.08
C ASN A 336 -11.88 7.82 -27.57
N GLY A 337 -11.59 6.56 -27.90
CA GLY A 337 -11.54 6.09 -29.29
C GLY A 337 -12.88 6.26 -30.02
N THR A 338 -13.99 5.86 -29.41
CA THR A 338 -15.33 6.04 -30.01
C THR A 338 -15.70 7.51 -30.21
N VAL A 339 -15.34 8.39 -29.26
CA VAL A 339 -15.53 9.83 -29.40
C VAL A 339 -14.68 10.39 -30.53
N GLY A 340 -13.44 9.91 -30.69
CA GLY A 340 -12.58 10.25 -31.82
C GLY A 340 -13.22 9.88 -33.16
N ASN A 341 -13.67 8.64 -33.32
CA ASN A 341 -14.32 8.18 -34.56
C ASN A 341 -15.61 8.97 -34.86
N LEU A 342 -16.45 9.22 -33.85
CA LEU A 342 -17.66 10.04 -34.01
C LEU A 342 -17.33 11.48 -34.41
N THR A 343 -16.22 12.03 -33.90
CA THR A 343 -15.76 13.37 -34.27
C THR A 343 -15.35 13.41 -35.74
N GLU A 344 -14.64 12.39 -36.22
CA GLU A 344 -14.25 12.25 -37.64
C GLU A 344 -15.49 12.10 -38.55
N GLU A 345 -16.45 11.25 -38.17
CA GLU A 345 -17.73 11.14 -38.90
C GLU A 345 -18.49 12.47 -38.97
N LEU A 346 -18.46 13.26 -37.88
CA LEU A 346 -19.14 14.55 -37.83
C LEU A 346 -18.45 15.60 -38.72
N GLU A 347 -17.12 15.55 -38.82
CA GLU A 347 -16.34 16.39 -39.74
C GLU A 347 -16.61 16.01 -41.21
N LEU A 348 -16.69 14.71 -41.52
CA LEU A 348 -17.07 14.23 -42.85
C LEU A 348 -18.49 14.67 -43.23
N LEU A 349 -19.45 14.55 -42.30
CA LEU A 349 -20.82 14.98 -42.53
C LEU A 349 -20.92 16.50 -42.73
N ALA A 350 -20.12 17.28 -41.98
CA ALA A 350 -20.06 18.72 -42.16
C ALA A 350 -19.53 19.10 -43.56
N SER A 351 -18.48 18.42 -44.04
CA SER A 351 -17.97 18.61 -45.40
C SER A 351 -19.01 18.24 -46.47
N GLU A 352 -19.77 17.17 -46.26
CA GLU A 352 -20.84 16.78 -47.17
C GLU A 352 -21.99 17.80 -47.21
N ILE A 353 -22.32 18.43 -46.07
CA ILE A 353 -23.28 19.53 -46.03
C ILE A 353 -22.79 20.72 -46.85
N GLU A 354 -21.52 21.12 -46.70
CA GLU A 354 -20.93 22.21 -47.49
C GLU A 354 -20.98 21.92 -48.99
N ARG A 355 -20.63 20.69 -49.39
CA ARG A 355 -20.74 20.22 -50.79
C ARG A 355 -22.18 20.28 -51.30
N LEU A 356 -23.16 19.89 -50.49
CA LEU A 356 -24.58 19.95 -50.84
C LEU A 356 -25.10 21.39 -50.96
N GLU A 357 -24.61 22.31 -50.12
CA GLU A 357 -24.92 23.75 -50.23
C GLU A 357 -24.35 24.38 -51.51
N GLU A 358 -23.13 23.99 -51.89
CA GLU A 358 -22.52 24.42 -53.16
C GLU A 358 -23.30 23.87 -54.36
N LEU A 359 -23.69 22.59 -54.32
CA LEU A 359 -24.54 21.97 -55.33
C LEU A 359 -25.89 22.71 -55.44
N LYS A 360 -26.54 23.01 -54.31
CA LYS A 360 -27.78 23.78 -54.28
C LYS A 360 -27.60 25.15 -54.93
N THR A 361 -26.51 25.85 -54.63
CA THR A 361 -26.21 27.17 -55.21
C THR A 361 -26.01 27.08 -56.72
N SER A 362 -25.30 26.07 -57.18
CA SER A 362 -25.11 25.78 -58.61
C SER A 362 -26.45 25.48 -59.30
N LEU A 363 -27.30 24.68 -58.66
CA LEU A 363 -28.61 24.33 -59.20
C LEU A 363 -29.53 25.56 -59.30
N LEU A 364 -29.51 26.43 -58.28
CA LEU A 364 -30.24 27.71 -58.31
C LEU A 364 -29.72 28.63 -59.44
N SER A 365 -28.42 28.65 -59.69
CA SER A 365 -27.84 29.39 -60.81
C SER A 365 -28.32 28.84 -62.16
N ILE A 366 -28.34 27.51 -62.34
CA ILE A 366 -28.87 26.86 -63.55
C ILE A 366 -30.35 27.19 -63.74
N VAL A 367 -31.16 27.12 -62.67
CA VAL A 367 -32.59 27.45 -62.73
C VAL A 367 -32.80 28.92 -63.09
N SER A 368 -32.02 29.84 -62.51
CA SER A 368 -32.07 31.26 -62.87
C SER A 368 -31.75 31.47 -64.34
N PHE A 369 -30.68 30.85 -64.84
CA PHE A 369 -30.31 30.91 -66.26
C PHE A 369 -31.40 30.34 -67.17
N LEU A 370 -32.00 29.21 -66.81
CA LEU A 370 -33.10 28.61 -67.58
C LEU A 370 -34.34 29.51 -67.57
N ASN A 371 -34.67 30.13 -66.43
CA ASN A 371 -35.80 31.04 -66.32
C ASN A 371 -35.60 32.30 -67.19
N GLU A 372 -34.40 32.88 -67.18
CA GLU A 372 -34.04 34.01 -68.04
C GLU A 372 -34.04 33.63 -69.53
N THR A 373 -33.48 32.45 -69.86
CA THR A 373 -33.47 31.93 -71.24
C THR A 373 -34.89 31.65 -71.74
N SER A 374 -35.77 31.10 -70.90
CA SER A 374 -37.18 30.88 -71.24
C SER A 374 -37.91 32.19 -71.52
N GLY A 375 -37.73 33.21 -70.68
CA GLY A 375 -38.33 34.53 -70.91
C GLY A 375 -37.88 35.15 -72.23
N ASN A 376 -36.58 35.08 -72.53
CA ASN A 376 -36.03 35.59 -73.80
C ASN A 376 -36.54 34.80 -75.03
N ILE A 377 -36.82 33.50 -74.87
CA ILE A 377 -37.41 32.66 -75.92
C ILE A 377 -38.88 33.06 -76.15
N ASP A 378 -39.65 33.27 -75.10
CA ASP A 378 -41.06 33.71 -75.20
C ASP A 378 -41.17 35.07 -75.91
N ASP A 379 -40.33 36.04 -75.53
CA ASP A 379 -40.26 37.36 -76.18
C ASP A 379 -39.90 37.25 -77.67
N SER A 380 -39.02 36.30 -78.03
CA SER A 380 -38.64 36.05 -79.42
C SER A 380 -39.79 35.45 -80.23
N PHE A 381 -40.55 34.51 -79.65
CA PHE A 381 -41.72 33.90 -80.31
C PHE A 381 -42.84 34.91 -80.54
N ASP A 382 -43.12 35.79 -79.58
CA ASP A 382 -44.10 36.86 -79.74
C ASP A 382 -43.71 37.85 -80.85
N SER A 383 -42.42 38.18 -80.94
CA SER A 383 -41.89 39.01 -82.04
C SER A 383 -42.04 38.35 -83.41
N PHE A 384 -41.73 37.05 -83.52
CA PHE A 384 -41.92 36.28 -84.76
C PHE A 384 -43.39 36.18 -85.17
N ALA A 385 -44.31 35.96 -84.23
CA ALA A 385 -45.75 35.89 -84.49
C ALA A 385 -46.30 37.24 -84.98
N ALA A 386 -45.88 38.36 -84.37
CA ALA A 386 -46.26 39.70 -84.80
C ALA A 386 -45.74 40.03 -86.21
N TYR A 387 -44.51 39.63 -86.55
CA TYR A 387 -43.94 39.81 -87.88
C TYR A 387 -44.70 39.00 -88.95
N LEU A 388 -45.04 37.74 -88.67
CA LEU A 388 -45.82 36.87 -89.58
C LEU A 388 -47.24 37.40 -89.82
N ALA A 389 -47.90 37.93 -88.79
CA ALA A 389 -49.21 38.57 -88.93
C ALA A 389 -49.14 39.81 -89.83
N SER A 390 -48.11 40.65 -89.67
CA SER A 390 -47.90 41.85 -90.49
C SER A 390 -47.56 41.53 -91.97
N GLN A 391 -46.76 40.49 -92.21
CA GLN A 391 -46.45 40.00 -93.56
C GLN A 391 -47.69 39.47 -94.27
N THR A 392 -48.53 38.71 -93.57
CA THR A 392 -49.76 38.14 -94.15
C THR A 392 -50.70 39.25 -94.61
N GLU A 393 -50.88 40.29 -93.81
CA GLU A 393 -51.74 41.42 -94.18
C GLU A 393 -51.21 42.20 -95.39
N SER A 394 -49.90 42.41 -95.46
CA SER A 394 -49.27 43.09 -96.62
C SER A 394 -49.48 42.32 -97.93
N TYR A 395 -49.44 40.98 -97.90
CA TYR A 395 -49.72 40.17 -99.10
C TYR A 395 -51.20 40.21 -99.50
N ARG A 396 -52.13 40.24 -98.53
CA ARG A 396 -53.57 40.32 -98.83
C ARG A 396 -53.91 41.59 -99.61
N VAL A 397 -53.40 42.75 -99.17
CA VAL A 397 -53.61 44.04 -99.86
C VAL A 397 -53.03 44.03 -101.27
N LEU A 398 -51.82 43.47 -101.45
CA LEU A 398 -51.19 43.41 -102.77
C LEU A 398 -51.94 42.53 -103.76
N VAL A 399 -52.42 41.36 -103.31
CA VAL A 399 -53.20 40.44 -104.16
C VAL A 399 -54.54 41.07 -104.55
N LEU A 400 -55.25 41.70 -103.62
CA LEU A 400 -56.50 42.41 -103.90
C LEU A 400 -56.30 43.53 -104.92
N SER A 401 -55.28 44.37 -104.72
CA SER A 401 -54.97 45.45 -105.68
C SER A 401 -54.61 44.89 -107.06
N THR A 402 -53.89 43.76 -107.13
CA THR A 402 -53.57 43.13 -108.42
C THR A 402 -54.81 42.57 -109.11
N LEU A 403 -55.73 41.98 -108.33
CA LEU A 403 -56.98 41.41 -108.83
C LEU A 403 -57.94 42.52 -109.33
N GLU A 404 -58.05 43.62 -108.59
CA GLU A 404 -58.83 44.79 -109.00
C GLU A 404 -58.35 45.34 -110.35
N ASN A 405 -57.02 45.51 -110.49
CA ASN A 405 -56.42 45.96 -111.74
C ASN A 405 -56.72 45.01 -112.91
N LEU A 406 -56.71 43.69 -112.66
CA LEU A 406 -57.05 42.69 -113.67
C LEU A 406 -58.53 42.83 -114.10
N PHE A 407 -59.44 43.05 -113.16
CA PHE A 407 -60.86 43.22 -113.45
C PHE A 407 -61.09 44.50 -114.27
N ARG A 408 -60.49 45.63 -113.86
CA ARG A 408 -60.54 46.89 -114.61
C ARG A 408 -59.96 46.78 -116.03
N GLN A 409 -58.90 45.98 -116.20
CA GLN A 409 -58.32 45.73 -117.53
C GLN A 409 -59.30 44.97 -118.44
N LYS A 410 -59.91 43.90 -117.93
CA LYS A 410 -60.87 43.08 -118.69
C LYS A 410 -62.09 43.88 -119.16
N THR A 411 -62.54 44.84 -118.35
CA THR A 411 -63.69 45.70 -118.67
C THR A 411 -63.36 46.85 -119.61
N THR A 412 -62.08 47.18 -119.81
CA THR A 412 -61.67 48.27 -120.71
C THR A 412 -61.40 47.76 -122.13
N ASP A 413 -60.89 46.53 -122.26
CA ASP A 413 -60.39 46.01 -123.55
C ASP A 413 -61.44 45.23 -124.37
N TRP A 414 -62.67 45.07 -123.89
CA TRP A 414 -63.64 44.17 -124.53
C TRP A 414 -64.16 44.66 -125.88
N ASP A 415 -64.20 45.98 -126.10
CA ASP A 415 -64.77 46.61 -127.29
C ASP A 415 -63.85 46.52 -128.51
N CYS A 416 -62.55 46.30 -128.28
CA CYS A 416 -61.50 46.27 -129.31
C CYS A 416 -61.72 45.10 -130.29
N ASP A 417 -61.94 43.89 -129.76
CA ASP A 417 -62.22 42.70 -130.57
C ASP A 417 -63.70 42.65 -131.01
N PHE A 418 -64.59 43.30 -130.26
CA PHE A 418 -66.03 43.24 -130.48
C PHE A 418 -66.43 43.79 -131.86
N ARG A 419 -65.84 44.92 -132.26
CA ARG A 419 -66.09 45.50 -133.58
C ARG A 419 -65.60 44.62 -134.73
N SER A 420 -64.52 43.88 -134.51
CA SER A 420 -64.02 42.94 -135.50
C SER A 420 -64.93 41.71 -135.63
N GLN A 421 -65.42 41.20 -134.50
CA GLN A 421 -66.28 40.01 -134.46
C GLN A 421 -67.61 40.23 -135.17
N PHE A 422 -68.20 41.41 -135.02
CA PHE A 422 -69.52 41.76 -135.57
C PHE A 422 -69.45 42.72 -136.76
N ALA A 423 -68.29 42.89 -137.39
CA ALA A 423 -68.05 43.93 -138.40
C ALA A 423 -69.07 43.99 -139.55
N THR A 424 -69.74 42.88 -139.87
CA THR A 424 -70.76 42.78 -140.93
C THR A 424 -72.18 43.12 -140.47
N GLU A 425 -72.39 43.33 -139.17
CA GLU A 425 -73.70 43.60 -138.59
C GLU A 425 -74.06 45.08 -138.68
N PRO A 426 -75.32 45.42 -139.01
CA PRO A 426 -75.74 46.81 -139.25
C PRO A 426 -75.63 47.70 -138.00
N PHE A 427 -75.74 47.12 -136.80
CA PHE A 427 -75.62 47.86 -135.54
C PHE A 427 -74.18 48.30 -135.20
N ILE A 428 -73.17 47.79 -135.92
CA ILE A 428 -71.77 48.23 -135.79
C ILE A 428 -71.53 49.54 -136.54
N GLU A 429 -72.15 49.70 -137.72
CA GLU A 429 -72.05 50.93 -138.52
C GLU A 429 -72.90 52.07 -137.93
N ASP A 430 -74.13 51.76 -137.49
CA ASP A 430 -75.01 52.70 -136.77
C ASP A 430 -75.39 52.15 -135.40
N ARG A 431 -74.86 52.79 -134.35
CA ARG A 431 -75.02 52.35 -132.96
C ARG A 431 -76.44 52.50 -132.41
N ASN A 432 -77.34 53.14 -133.12
CA ASN A 432 -78.74 53.33 -132.71
C ASN A 432 -79.68 52.29 -133.34
N VAL A 433 -79.17 51.46 -134.25
CA VAL A 433 -79.94 50.35 -134.80
C VAL A 433 -80.04 49.24 -133.75
N PRO A 434 -81.23 48.65 -133.54
CA PRO A 434 -81.39 47.49 -132.69
C PRO A 434 -80.45 46.35 -133.08
N ILE A 435 -79.86 45.69 -132.09
CA ILE A 435 -79.01 44.51 -132.31
C ILE A 435 -79.85 43.36 -132.90
N GLY A 436 -81.13 43.25 -132.51
CA GLY A 436 -82.09 42.34 -133.10
C GLY A 436 -81.71 40.87 -132.88
N ASN A 437 -81.75 40.08 -133.97
CA ASN A 437 -81.53 38.63 -133.90
C ASN A 437 -80.10 38.24 -133.51
N SER A 438 -79.14 39.15 -133.63
CA SER A 438 -77.73 38.93 -133.29
C SER A 438 -77.44 39.14 -131.79
N TYR A 439 -78.46 39.48 -130.99
CA TYR A 439 -78.32 39.75 -129.56
C TYR A 439 -77.78 38.56 -128.74
N PRO A 440 -78.23 37.30 -128.94
CA PRO A 440 -77.67 36.16 -128.23
C PRO A 440 -76.18 35.96 -128.49
N ASP A 441 -75.72 36.20 -129.72
CA ASP A 441 -74.30 36.07 -130.08
C ASP A 441 -73.45 37.17 -129.43
N VAL A 442 -74.01 38.38 -129.31
CA VAL A 442 -73.40 39.52 -128.61
C VAL A 442 -73.28 39.26 -127.11
N ILE A 443 -74.32 38.70 -126.48
CA ILE A 443 -74.26 38.32 -125.06
C ILE A 443 -73.29 37.17 -124.83
N ALA A 444 -73.27 36.15 -125.69
CA ALA A 444 -72.28 35.08 -125.61
C ALA A 444 -70.84 35.59 -125.73
N TYR A 445 -70.60 36.61 -126.56
CA TYR A 445 -69.31 37.28 -126.64
C TYR A 445 -68.96 38.01 -125.34
N LEU A 446 -69.92 38.76 -124.78
CA LEU A 446 -69.73 39.47 -123.51
C LEU A 446 -69.50 38.51 -122.34
N GLU A 447 -70.19 37.38 -122.32
CA GLU A 447 -70.01 36.32 -121.34
C GLU A 447 -68.56 35.79 -121.37
N GLY A 448 -68.06 35.43 -122.56
CA GLY A 448 -66.71 34.91 -122.69
C GLY A 448 -65.59 35.94 -122.44
N ARG A 449 -65.86 37.24 -122.63
CA ARG A 449 -64.82 38.28 -122.58
C ARG A 449 -64.85 39.14 -121.32
N VAL A 450 -66.02 39.38 -120.74
CA VAL A 450 -66.22 40.34 -119.66
C VAL A 450 -66.94 39.71 -118.48
N LEU A 451 -68.16 39.20 -118.69
CA LEU A 451 -69.02 38.77 -117.58
C LEU A 451 -68.45 37.52 -116.90
N GLY A 452 -68.11 36.47 -117.65
CA GLY A 452 -67.54 35.24 -117.12
C GLY A 452 -66.21 35.45 -116.36
N PRO A 453 -65.21 36.15 -116.91
CA PRO A 453 -63.96 36.45 -116.20
C PRO A 453 -64.13 37.29 -114.92
N LEU A 454 -65.21 38.07 -114.81
CA LEU A 454 -65.57 38.83 -113.61
C LEU A 454 -66.60 38.07 -112.73
N CYS A 455 -66.95 36.84 -113.09
CA CYS A 455 -67.97 36.03 -112.45
C CYS A 455 -69.34 36.73 -112.31
N LEU A 456 -69.71 37.49 -113.34
CA LEU A 456 -71.00 38.16 -113.44
C LEU A 456 -71.98 37.27 -114.18
N ASP A 457 -73.24 37.29 -113.74
CA ASP A 457 -74.27 36.46 -114.35
C ASP A 457 -74.84 37.13 -115.61
N SER A 458 -74.77 36.44 -116.74
CA SER A 458 -75.27 36.97 -118.02
C SER A 458 -76.77 37.29 -117.97
N ALA A 459 -77.57 36.51 -117.25
CA ALA A 459 -79.01 36.74 -117.17
C ALA A 459 -79.32 37.98 -116.31
N ASP A 460 -78.59 38.19 -115.21
CA ASP A 460 -78.65 39.42 -114.42
C ASP A 460 -78.23 40.65 -115.24
N PHE A 461 -77.18 40.52 -116.06
CA PHE A 461 -76.78 41.57 -117.00
C PHE A 461 -77.88 41.88 -118.04
N GLU A 462 -78.52 40.87 -118.63
CA GLU A 462 -79.62 41.06 -119.57
C GLU A 462 -80.82 41.75 -118.91
N ILE A 463 -81.15 41.38 -117.66
CA ILE A 463 -82.17 42.06 -116.84
C ILE A 463 -81.78 43.52 -116.60
N TYR A 464 -80.51 43.79 -116.29
CA TYR A 464 -79.98 45.14 -116.10
C TYR A 464 -80.09 45.99 -117.37
N VAL A 465 -79.76 45.41 -118.54
CA VAL A 465 -79.88 46.07 -119.85
C VAL A 465 -81.33 46.45 -120.14
N ASP A 466 -82.27 45.52 -119.96
CA ASP A 466 -83.69 45.81 -120.19
C ASP A 466 -84.19 46.88 -119.21
N THR A 467 -83.98 46.69 -117.91
CA THR A 467 -84.49 47.58 -116.86
C THR A 467 -83.99 49.01 -117.00
N ASN A 468 -82.70 49.20 -117.31
CA ASN A 468 -82.07 50.53 -117.28
C ASN A 468 -82.06 51.24 -118.64
N PHE A 469 -82.20 50.53 -119.76
CA PHE A 469 -82.01 51.14 -121.09
C PHE A 469 -83.14 50.88 -122.09
N VAL A 470 -83.79 49.70 -122.06
CA VAL A 470 -84.80 49.34 -123.08
C VAL A 470 -86.24 49.51 -122.56
N GLN A 471 -86.51 49.08 -121.33
CA GLN A 471 -87.78 49.20 -120.61
C GLN A 471 -88.96 48.51 -121.30
N GLU A 472 -88.74 47.34 -121.91
CA GLU A 472 -89.80 46.60 -122.61
C GLU A 472 -90.33 45.42 -121.81
N GLY A 473 -89.58 44.93 -120.81
CA GLY A 473 -89.98 43.77 -120.02
C GLY A 473 -89.92 42.46 -120.79
N VAL A 474 -89.21 42.43 -121.93
CA VAL A 474 -89.05 41.26 -122.81
C VAL A 474 -87.58 40.86 -122.83
N LEU A 475 -87.28 39.64 -122.39
CA LEU A 475 -85.95 39.03 -122.41
C LEU A 475 -85.88 37.98 -123.54
N PRO A 476 -84.82 37.98 -124.38
CA PRO A 476 -83.75 38.97 -124.45
C PRO A 476 -84.24 40.31 -125.01
N PRO A 477 -83.66 41.45 -124.59
CA PRO A 477 -84.07 42.78 -125.06
C PRO A 477 -83.53 43.02 -126.48
N VAL A 478 -84.18 42.41 -127.48
CA VAL A 478 -83.77 42.49 -128.89
C VAL A 478 -83.77 43.91 -129.47
N ASN A 479 -84.50 44.84 -128.82
CA ASN A 479 -84.52 46.26 -129.16
C ASN A 479 -83.36 47.06 -128.52
N ALA A 480 -82.48 46.40 -127.76
CA ALA A 480 -81.25 47.00 -127.29
C ALA A 480 -80.39 47.43 -128.48
N THR A 481 -79.88 48.66 -128.40
CA THR A 481 -78.94 49.20 -129.38
C THR A 481 -77.51 48.99 -128.89
N MET A 482 -76.54 49.09 -129.79
CA MET A 482 -75.11 49.10 -129.43
C MET A 482 -74.79 50.18 -128.38
N ASN A 483 -75.42 51.35 -128.46
CA ASN A 483 -75.25 52.41 -127.46
C ASN A 483 -75.80 52.03 -126.08
N HIS A 484 -76.90 51.27 -126.01
CA HIS A 484 -77.41 50.72 -124.76
C HIS A 484 -76.42 49.71 -124.18
N LEU A 485 -75.90 48.82 -125.01
CA LEU A 485 -74.97 47.78 -124.58
C LEU A 485 -73.64 48.36 -124.06
N LEU A 486 -73.02 49.31 -124.77
CA LEU A 486 -71.77 49.94 -124.33
C LEU A 486 -71.90 50.60 -122.95
N ARG A 487 -73.04 51.28 -122.72
CA ARG A 487 -73.33 51.93 -121.43
C ARG A 487 -73.67 50.91 -120.35
N ALA A 488 -74.42 49.86 -120.71
CA ALA A 488 -74.79 48.81 -119.79
C ALA A 488 -73.57 48.05 -119.31
N VAL A 489 -72.69 47.59 -120.21
CA VAL A 489 -71.44 46.92 -119.84
C VAL A 489 -70.62 47.83 -118.94
N ALA A 490 -70.36 49.08 -119.35
CA ALA A 490 -69.53 49.99 -118.56
C ALA A 490 -70.08 50.24 -117.14
N ARG A 491 -71.39 50.44 -116.98
CA ARG A 491 -71.99 50.69 -115.66
C ARG A 491 -72.09 49.42 -114.81
N TYR A 492 -72.54 48.33 -115.41
CA TYR A 492 -72.72 47.06 -114.72
C TYR A 492 -71.38 46.51 -114.22
N THR A 493 -70.33 46.58 -115.04
CA THR A 493 -69.01 46.13 -114.62
C THR A 493 -68.32 47.10 -113.66
N SER A 494 -68.63 48.41 -113.73
CA SER A 494 -68.15 49.36 -112.70
C SER A 494 -68.77 49.02 -111.36
N GLY A 495 -70.10 48.86 -111.29
CA GLY A 495 -70.78 48.47 -110.05
C GLY A 495 -70.26 47.14 -109.49
N ALA A 496 -69.99 46.16 -110.37
CA ALA A 496 -69.36 44.92 -109.94
C ALA A 496 -67.95 45.11 -109.38
N ILE A 497 -67.13 45.95 -109.99
CA ILE A 497 -65.77 46.22 -109.52
C ILE A 497 -65.82 46.95 -108.16
N ASP A 498 -66.70 47.93 -108.02
CA ASP A 498 -66.85 48.69 -106.77
C ASP A 498 -67.39 47.78 -105.65
N TYR A 499 -68.34 46.88 -105.94
CA TYR A 499 -68.79 45.86 -104.99
C TYR A 499 -67.70 44.85 -104.62
N TYR A 500 -66.92 44.39 -105.59
CA TYR A 500 -65.85 43.41 -105.36
C TYR A 500 -64.62 44.02 -104.69
N PHE A 501 -64.35 45.31 -104.89
CA PHE A 501 -63.21 46.01 -104.33
C PHE A 501 -63.69 47.33 -103.70
N PRO A 502 -64.47 47.26 -102.62
CA PRO A 502 -65.02 48.44 -101.98
C PRO A 502 -63.90 49.32 -101.44
N GLU A 503 -64.03 50.64 -101.60
CA GLU A 503 -63.19 51.57 -100.86
C GLU A 503 -63.59 51.56 -99.38
N ASN A 504 -62.76 52.16 -98.52
CA ASN A 504 -63.02 52.15 -97.07
C ASN A 504 -64.43 52.70 -96.77
N ASP A 505 -65.20 51.96 -95.99
CA ASP A 505 -66.58 52.27 -95.59
C ASP A 505 -67.67 52.08 -96.69
N GLU A 506 -67.36 51.42 -97.81
CA GLU A 506 -68.36 50.98 -98.78
C GLU A 506 -68.86 49.55 -98.48
N ASP A 507 -70.16 49.32 -98.74
CA ASP A 507 -70.76 48.00 -98.63
C ASP A 507 -70.30 47.16 -99.82
N GLY A 508 -69.56 46.08 -99.56
CA GLY A 508 -69.02 45.21 -100.59
C GLY A 508 -68.27 44.01 -100.01
N LEU A 509 -67.54 43.32 -100.87
CA LEU A 509 -66.82 42.10 -100.53
C LEU A 509 -65.56 42.42 -99.71
N SER A 510 -65.48 41.90 -98.49
CA SER A 510 -64.35 42.15 -97.60
C SER A 510 -63.07 41.41 -98.03
N SER A 511 -61.92 41.93 -97.61
CA SER A 511 -60.62 41.28 -97.84
C SER A 511 -60.55 39.85 -97.27
N LEU A 512 -61.30 39.59 -96.19
CA LEU A 512 -61.40 38.28 -95.57
C LEU A 512 -62.18 37.29 -96.45
N GLU A 513 -63.26 37.72 -97.06
CA GLU A 513 -64.09 36.90 -97.96
C GLU A 513 -63.34 36.56 -99.24
N TRP A 514 -62.60 37.51 -99.80
CA TRP A 514 -61.66 37.23 -100.90
C TRP A 514 -60.59 36.21 -100.52
N SER A 515 -60.04 36.33 -99.31
CA SER A 515 -59.05 35.36 -98.83
C SER A 515 -59.66 33.97 -98.63
N ALA A 516 -60.91 33.88 -98.16
CA ALA A 516 -61.63 32.63 -98.01
C ALA A 516 -61.96 31.98 -99.37
N ALA A 517 -62.22 32.79 -100.39
CA ALA A 517 -62.39 32.37 -101.77
C ALA A 517 -61.06 32.21 -102.54
N ASN A 518 -59.91 32.25 -101.84
CA ASN A 518 -58.58 32.12 -102.42
C ASN A 518 -58.33 33.06 -103.61
N TYR A 519 -58.92 34.26 -103.57
CA TYR A 519 -58.83 35.31 -104.60
C TYR A 519 -59.35 34.88 -105.99
N GLN A 520 -60.27 33.93 -106.02
CA GLN A 520 -60.92 33.47 -107.25
C GLN A 520 -62.41 33.78 -107.18
N CYS A 521 -62.92 34.57 -108.12
CA CYS A 521 -64.33 34.94 -108.11
C CYS A 521 -65.28 33.73 -108.26
N GLU A 522 -64.83 32.66 -108.92
CA GLU A 522 -65.59 31.42 -109.08
C GLU A 522 -65.80 30.70 -107.75
N SER A 523 -64.88 30.90 -106.80
CA SER A 523 -64.94 30.35 -105.45
C SER A 523 -65.76 31.22 -104.49
N LEU A 524 -66.26 32.38 -104.95
CA LEU A 524 -67.16 33.19 -104.16
C LEU A 524 -68.52 32.49 -104.05
N PRO A 525 -69.11 32.45 -102.83
CA PRO A 525 -70.50 32.07 -102.62
C PRO A 525 -71.43 32.84 -103.55
N ALA A 526 -72.54 32.23 -103.95
CA ALA A 526 -73.46 32.83 -104.92
C ALA A 526 -74.08 34.15 -104.42
N ASP A 527 -74.24 34.31 -103.11
CA ASP A 527 -74.71 35.52 -102.43
C ASP A 527 -73.63 36.60 -102.26
N ALA A 528 -72.36 36.25 -102.49
CA ALA A 528 -71.22 37.17 -102.47
C ALA A 528 -70.77 37.58 -103.89
N ARG A 529 -71.53 37.19 -104.93
CA ARG A 529 -71.32 37.62 -106.31
C ARG A 529 -72.19 38.83 -106.60
N TYR A 530 -71.64 39.77 -107.35
CA TYR A 530 -72.37 40.97 -107.74
C TYR A 530 -73.63 40.61 -108.54
N SER A 531 -74.76 41.18 -108.14
CA SER A 531 -75.99 41.19 -108.92
C SER A 531 -76.59 42.59 -108.85
N ALA A 532 -76.88 43.16 -110.01
CA ALA A 532 -77.52 44.47 -110.09
C ALA A 532 -79.00 44.43 -109.66
N SER A 533 -79.59 43.24 -109.52
CA SER A 533 -80.96 43.08 -109.00
C SER A 533 -81.05 43.27 -107.48
N THR A 534 -79.94 43.08 -106.76
CA THR A 534 -79.86 43.17 -105.30
C THR A 534 -79.35 44.51 -104.79
N ASP A 535 -78.76 45.34 -105.66
CA ASP A 535 -78.31 46.69 -105.34
C ASP A 535 -79.40 47.73 -105.66
N PRO A 536 -80.00 48.37 -104.64
CA PRO A 536 -80.88 49.52 -104.88
C PRO A 536 -80.02 50.72 -105.33
N ILE A 537 -79.99 50.99 -106.64
CA ILE A 537 -79.38 52.19 -107.25
C ILE A 537 -79.91 53.47 -106.58
#